data_AF-A0A9X2KMQ2-F1
#
_entry.id   AF-A0A9X2KMQ2-F1
#
_cell.length_a   1.000
_cell.length_b   1.000
_cell.length_c   1.000
_cell.angle_alpha   90.00
_cell.angle_beta   90.00
_cell.angle_gamma   90.00
#
_symmetry.space_group_name_H-M   'P 1'
#
loop_
_entity.id
_entity.type
_entity.pdbx_description
1 polymer ?
#
loop_
_entity_poly.entity_id
_entity_poly.type
_entity_poly.pdbx_seq_one_letter_code
_entity_poly.pdbx_strand_id
1 'polypeptide(L)'
;MSDLSEGAEELTVETNDRRRAQERLERIAEARRMLAKRYETDPAAVQQFNRRMAKLAAAAKRERQRVDHLVLGKPRPAPVELKRPDGMTKATWKIERKRLLAEGAKLEPGIEEAVQLREKWSHKAVGTPETWEQDGKHTDALIQMEKNGTITKEQVEHAAQIANVHRSIESDVAVKVASLEARVDSSRRGGAVAERIHRVRMHHAYTIWRQTLPLPRELTLDMIVGEEGYTVVARRYRVHNRKARRLLIVALDRWPLCVASAFSAIDQETVDAMNEARPPRVLPTSEPHVRRTAADYELARAMEAGRDKTDEPYLLPPIDPVFLDDRGLLKPWHDIAEIVRERAFGAESTGDAESA
;
A
#
# COMPACT_ATOMS: atom_id res chain seq x y z
N MET A 1 63.63 58.05 38.59
CA MET A 1 62.46 58.35 39.45
C MET A 1 61.15 58.03 38.72
N SER A 2 61.07 56.89 38.02
CA SER A 2 59.86 56.51 37.26
C SER A 2 59.30 55.13 37.63
N ASP A 3 60.03 54.31 38.41
CA ASP A 3 59.63 52.92 38.74
C ASP A 3 58.74 52.75 39.98
N LEU A 4 58.37 53.84 40.68
CA LEU A 4 57.50 53.75 41.88
C LEU A 4 56.04 54.15 41.59
N SER A 5 55.73 54.59 40.38
CA SER A 5 54.37 54.96 39.97
C SER A 5 53.56 53.76 39.47
N GLU A 6 54.22 52.78 38.83
CA GLU A 6 53.56 51.64 38.18
C GLU A 6 53.03 50.60 39.19
N GLY A 7 53.78 50.35 40.28
CA GLY A 7 53.36 49.43 41.34
C GLY A 7 52.20 49.91 42.21
N ALA A 8 51.94 51.22 42.26
CA ALA A 8 50.79 51.78 42.98
C ALA A 8 49.49 51.63 42.17
N GLU A 9 49.55 51.73 40.84
CA GLU A 9 48.39 51.51 39.97
C GLU A 9 47.98 50.03 39.95
N GLU A 10 48.93 49.10 39.91
CA GLU A 10 48.66 47.65 39.86
C GLU A 10 47.95 47.12 41.13
N LEU A 11 48.36 47.61 42.31
CA LEU A 11 47.71 47.32 43.61
C LEU A 11 46.29 47.89 43.71
N THR A 12 46.01 49.02 43.05
CA THR A 12 44.66 49.61 43.02
C THR A 12 43.71 48.89 42.07
N VAL A 13 44.23 48.29 40.99
CA VAL A 13 43.43 47.49 40.05
C VAL A 13 43.04 46.15 40.67
N GLU A 14 44.00 45.46 41.33
CA GLU A 14 43.72 44.15 41.95
C GLU A 14 42.74 44.25 43.13
N THR A 15 42.78 45.34 43.88
CA THR A 15 41.81 45.62 44.96
C THR A 15 40.43 45.97 44.42
N ASN A 16 40.33 46.63 43.27
CA ASN A 16 39.06 46.94 42.61
C ASN A 16 38.38 45.68 42.04
N ASP A 17 39.15 44.76 41.47
CA ASP A 17 38.63 43.49 40.95
C ASP A 17 38.13 42.55 42.06
N ARG A 18 38.85 42.49 43.19
CA ARG A 18 38.37 41.77 44.38
C ARG A 18 37.07 42.37 44.92
N ARG A 19 36.94 43.69 44.95
CA ARG A 19 35.71 44.38 45.36
C ARG A 19 34.54 44.07 44.41
N ARG A 20 34.77 44.15 43.10
CA ARG A 20 33.76 43.77 42.07
C ARG A 20 33.35 42.30 42.19
N ALA A 21 34.28 41.41 42.49
CA ALA A 21 33.98 39.99 42.73
C ALA A 21 33.12 39.78 43.98
N GLN A 22 33.42 40.49 45.08
CA GLN A 22 32.62 40.47 46.30
C GLN A 22 31.21 41.03 46.07
N GLU A 23 31.09 42.19 45.43
CA GLU A 23 29.79 42.78 45.06
C GLU A 23 28.97 41.82 44.16
N ARG A 24 29.63 41.08 43.27
CA ARG A 24 28.98 40.06 42.43
C ARG A 24 28.49 38.88 43.27
N LEU A 25 29.27 38.39 44.23
CA LEU A 25 28.86 37.31 45.13
C LEU A 25 27.70 37.73 46.03
N GLU A 26 27.71 38.95 46.56
CA GLU A 26 26.62 39.51 47.36
C GLU A 26 25.33 39.62 46.55
N ARG A 27 25.39 40.15 45.31
CA ARG A 27 24.24 40.19 44.40
C ARG A 27 23.69 38.79 44.11
N ILE A 28 24.56 37.78 43.94
CA ILE A 28 24.14 36.39 43.73
C ILE A 28 23.46 35.83 44.99
N ALA A 29 24.00 36.11 46.18
CA ALA A 29 23.43 35.66 47.45
C ALA A 29 22.05 36.29 47.71
N GLU A 30 21.91 37.59 47.43
CA GLU A 30 20.64 38.31 47.55
C GLU A 30 19.60 37.79 46.55
N ALA A 31 19.99 37.55 45.29
CA ALA A 31 19.12 36.94 44.30
C ALA A 31 18.62 35.55 44.73
N ARG A 32 19.49 34.72 45.33
CA ARG A 32 19.11 33.41 45.88
C ARG A 32 18.11 33.52 47.03
N ARG A 33 18.29 34.49 47.94
CA ARG A 33 17.34 34.75 49.05
C ARG A 33 15.98 35.21 48.53
N MET A 34 15.95 36.12 47.55
CA MET A 34 14.70 36.55 46.91
C MET A 34 14.00 35.40 46.19
N LEU A 35 14.77 34.52 45.53
CA LEU A 35 14.22 33.32 44.90
C LEU A 35 13.56 32.43 45.96
N ALA A 36 14.25 32.11 47.06
CA ALA A 36 13.71 31.29 48.15
C ALA A 36 12.38 31.83 48.70
N LYS A 37 12.29 33.14 48.98
CA LYS A 37 11.04 33.78 49.41
C LYS A 37 9.91 33.64 48.38
N ARG A 38 10.19 33.71 47.08
CA ARG A 38 9.18 33.48 46.02
C ARG A 38 8.70 32.03 45.98
N TYR A 39 9.60 31.06 46.21
CA TYR A 39 9.24 29.64 46.32
C TYR A 39 8.35 29.36 47.54
N GLU A 40 8.57 30.06 48.67
CA GLU A 40 7.72 29.96 49.86
C GLU A 40 6.33 30.57 49.64
N THR A 41 6.25 31.68 48.89
CA THR A 41 5.00 32.41 48.66
C THR A 41 4.09 31.72 47.64
N ASP A 42 4.65 31.14 46.58
CA ASP A 42 3.88 30.45 45.54
C ASP A 42 4.69 29.28 44.93
N PRO A 43 4.69 28.10 45.56
CA PRO A 43 5.41 26.94 45.04
C PRO A 43 4.81 26.44 43.71
N ALA A 44 3.52 26.69 43.45
CA ALA A 44 2.84 26.23 42.25
C ALA A 44 3.31 27.02 41.01
N ALA A 45 3.40 28.35 41.09
CA ALA A 45 3.92 29.17 39.99
C ALA A 45 5.36 28.80 39.62
N VAL A 46 6.21 28.47 40.61
CA VAL A 46 7.57 28.07 40.33
C VAL A 46 7.65 26.69 39.66
N GLN A 47 6.84 25.72 40.11
CA GLN A 47 6.74 24.45 39.41
C GLN A 47 6.24 24.62 37.97
N GLN A 48 5.27 25.50 37.73
CA GLN A 48 4.80 25.82 36.38
C GLN A 48 5.90 26.47 35.53
N PHE A 49 6.66 27.41 36.09
CA PHE A 49 7.81 28.01 35.42
C PHE A 49 8.88 26.96 35.08
N ASN A 50 9.25 26.10 36.03
CA ASN A 50 10.23 25.03 35.80
C ASN A 50 9.74 24.05 34.74
N ARG A 51 8.45 23.67 34.75
CA ARG A 51 7.83 22.85 33.69
C ARG A 51 7.90 23.55 32.34
N ARG A 52 7.62 24.85 32.27
CA ARG A 52 7.72 25.64 31.03
C ARG A 52 9.16 25.70 30.53
N MET A 53 10.13 25.95 31.41
CA MET A 53 11.55 25.96 31.06
C MET A 53 12.03 24.59 30.59
N ALA A 54 11.59 23.50 31.23
CA ALA A 54 11.87 22.14 30.80
C ALA A 54 11.29 21.86 29.40
N LYS A 55 10.06 22.31 29.12
CA LYS A 55 9.46 22.20 27.78
C LYS A 55 10.26 22.96 26.73
N LEU A 56 10.68 24.19 27.02
CA LEU A 56 11.50 24.99 26.10
C LEU A 56 12.87 24.36 25.85
N ALA A 57 13.52 23.84 26.89
CA ALA A 57 14.80 23.14 26.77
C ALA A 57 14.67 21.86 25.95
N ALA A 58 13.60 21.08 26.15
CA ALA A 58 13.32 19.89 25.36
C ALA A 58 13.06 20.22 23.87
N ALA A 59 12.29 21.28 23.60
CA ALA A 59 12.06 21.75 22.23
C ALA A 59 13.36 22.21 21.54
N ALA A 60 14.18 22.99 22.24
CA ALA A 60 15.48 23.44 21.73
C ALA A 60 16.44 22.27 21.48
N LYS A 61 16.44 21.24 22.35
CA LYS A 61 17.21 20.01 22.16
C LYS A 61 16.75 19.26 20.90
N ARG A 62 15.44 19.10 20.71
CA ARG A 62 14.87 18.44 19.52
C ARG A 62 15.26 19.17 18.25
N GLU A 63 15.16 20.49 18.22
CA GLU A 63 15.52 21.28 17.03
C GLU A 63 17.01 21.17 16.71
N ARG A 64 17.89 21.22 17.72
CA ARG A 64 19.33 20.98 17.51
C ARG A 64 19.59 19.60 16.90
N GLN A 65 18.95 18.55 17.43
CA GLN A 65 19.10 17.20 16.89
C GLN A 65 18.57 17.09 15.45
N ARG A 66 17.46 17.76 15.12
CA ARG A 66 16.89 17.80 13.77
C ARG A 66 17.89 18.41 12.79
N VAL A 67 18.45 19.56 13.16
CA VAL A 67 19.45 20.26 12.34
C VAL A 67 20.71 19.42 12.20
N ASP A 68 21.26 18.90 13.30
CA ASP A 68 22.52 18.15 13.25
C ASP A 68 22.41 16.85 12.45
N HIS A 69 21.37 16.05 12.67
CA HIS A 69 21.31 14.69 12.11
C HIS A 69 20.53 14.58 10.80
N LEU A 70 19.48 15.38 10.61
CA LEU A 70 18.68 15.34 9.39
C LEU A 70 19.16 16.36 8.36
N VAL A 71 19.48 17.59 8.78
CA VAL A 71 19.88 18.66 7.84
C VAL A 71 21.37 18.59 7.52
N LEU A 72 22.23 18.57 8.53
CA LEU A 72 23.69 18.52 8.36
C LEU A 72 24.22 17.10 8.18
N GLY A 73 23.38 16.09 8.41
CA GLY A 73 23.72 14.69 8.19
C GLY A 73 24.77 14.12 9.14
N LYS A 74 25.06 14.78 10.27
CA LYS A 74 26.09 14.36 11.24
C LYS A 74 25.77 12.97 11.82
N PRO A 75 26.81 12.17 12.12
CA PRO A 75 26.63 10.88 12.76
C PRO A 75 25.97 11.04 14.13
N ARG A 76 25.36 9.96 14.64
CA ARG A 76 24.76 9.91 15.97
C ARG A 76 25.74 10.43 17.03
N PRO A 77 25.25 11.08 18.10
CA PRO A 77 26.12 11.55 19.17
C PRO A 77 26.89 10.36 19.73
N ALA A 78 28.21 10.49 19.75
CA ALA A 78 29.04 9.48 20.38
C ALA A 78 28.65 9.39 21.86
N PRO A 79 28.41 8.18 22.39
CA PRO A 79 28.04 8.05 23.78
C PRO A 79 29.19 8.55 24.65
N VAL A 80 28.86 9.40 25.64
CA VAL A 80 29.81 9.98 26.60
C VAL A 80 30.70 8.89 27.17
N GLU A 81 32.00 9.15 27.33
CA GLU A 81 32.91 8.20 27.95
C GLU A 81 32.49 7.90 29.39
N LEU A 82 31.78 6.77 29.56
CA LEU A 82 31.30 6.32 30.85
C LEU A 82 32.46 5.69 31.62
N LYS A 83 32.78 6.26 32.79
CA LYS A 83 33.69 5.65 33.78
C LYS A 83 32.93 4.66 34.64
N ARG A 84 33.57 3.55 34.99
CA ARG A 84 33.02 2.53 35.88
C ARG A 84 32.83 3.15 37.28
N PRO A 85 31.63 3.06 37.89
CA PRO A 85 31.42 3.46 39.26
C PRO A 85 32.22 2.57 40.22
N ASP A 86 32.76 3.17 41.28
CA ASP A 86 33.41 2.43 42.36
C ASP A 86 32.41 1.47 43.02
N GLY A 87 32.84 0.22 43.28
CA GLY A 87 32.01 -0.82 43.90
C GLY A 87 31.17 -1.70 42.95
N MET A 88 31.08 -1.37 41.66
CA MET A 88 30.35 -2.22 40.68
C MET A 88 31.25 -3.32 40.11
N THR A 89 30.79 -4.56 39.96
CA THR A 89 31.59 -5.65 39.35
C THR A 89 31.76 -5.46 37.83
N LYS A 90 32.82 -6.04 37.24
CA LYS A 90 33.13 -5.89 35.80
C LYS A 90 32.00 -6.41 34.90
N ALA A 91 31.31 -7.47 35.32
CA ALA A 91 30.22 -8.08 34.56
C ALA A 91 28.96 -7.20 34.53
N THR A 92 28.55 -6.67 35.69
CA THR A 92 27.39 -5.75 35.78
C THR A 92 27.70 -4.43 35.09
N TRP A 93 28.94 -3.93 35.22
CA TRP A 93 29.37 -2.75 34.47
C TRP A 93 29.30 -2.94 32.95
N LYS A 94 29.62 -4.13 32.42
CA LYS A 94 29.54 -4.37 30.97
C LYS A 94 28.09 -4.29 30.46
N ILE A 95 27.15 -4.83 31.23
CA ILE A 95 25.71 -4.79 30.91
C ILE A 95 25.21 -3.34 31.00
N GLU A 96 25.49 -2.67 32.12
CA GLU A 96 25.01 -1.32 32.36
C GLU A 96 25.65 -0.31 31.40
N ARG A 97 26.95 -0.47 31.11
CA ARG A 97 27.61 0.30 30.05
C ARG A 97 26.92 0.10 28.71
N LYS A 98 26.63 -1.14 28.29
CA LYS A 98 25.94 -1.39 27.01
C LYS A 98 24.56 -0.71 26.97
N ARG A 99 23.82 -0.76 28.09
CA ARG A 99 22.53 -0.07 28.24
C ARG A 99 22.68 1.45 28.14
N LEU A 100 23.58 2.05 28.91
CA LEU A 100 23.81 3.50 28.93
C LEU A 100 24.37 4.01 27.59
N LEU A 101 25.20 3.23 26.90
CA LEU A 101 25.65 3.54 25.54
C LEU A 101 24.47 3.54 24.56
N ALA A 102 23.55 2.56 24.67
CA ALA A 102 22.36 2.49 23.83
C ALA A 102 21.34 3.59 24.15
N GLU A 103 21.20 3.99 25.41
CA GLU A 103 20.35 5.12 25.84
C GLU A 103 20.94 6.47 25.41
N GLY A 104 22.26 6.65 25.53
CA GLY A 104 22.95 7.89 25.12
C GLY A 104 22.97 8.11 23.60
N ALA A 105 22.83 7.03 22.82
CA ALA A 105 22.78 7.09 21.35
C ALA A 105 21.37 7.29 20.78
N LYS A 106 20.31 7.29 21.61
CA LYS A 106 18.92 7.50 21.19
C LYS A 106 18.63 8.99 21.03
N LEU A 107 18.08 9.35 19.88
CA LEU A 107 17.57 10.69 19.60
C LEU A 107 16.13 10.86 20.09
N GLU A 108 15.62 12.08 20.07
CA GLU A 108 14.22 12.35 20.39
C GLU A 108 13.25 11.63 19.42
N PRO A 109 12.04 11.25 19.86
CA PRO A 109 11.05 10.58 19.02
C PRO A 109 10.75 11.33 17.72
N GLY A 110 10.59 10.60 16.62
CA GLY A 110 10.45 11.13 15.25
C GLY A 110 11.76 11.55 14.57
N ILE A 111 12.79 11.98 15.31
CA ILE A 111 14.14 12.19 14.72
C ILE A 111 14.86 10.86 14.63
N GLU A 112 14.77 10.04 15.68
CA GLU A 112 15.33 8.69 15.70
C GLU A 112 14.83 7.83 14.54
N GLU A 113 13.52 7.87 14.26
CA GLU A 113 12.90 7.12 13.16
C GLU A 113 13.43 7.55 11.80
N ALA A 114 13.52 8.86 11.56
CA ALA A 114 14.05 9.41 10.30
C ALA A 114 15.55 9.09 10.11
N VAL A 115 16.35 9.17 11.18
CA VAL A 115 17.78 8.80 11.13
C VAL A 115 17.95 7.30 10.91
N GLN A 116 17.17 6.45 11.57
CA GLN A 116 17.17 5.00 11.33
C GLN A 116 16.81 4.67 9.88
N LEU A 117 15.82 5.35 9.31
CA LEU A 117 15.42 5.17 7.91
C LEU A 117 16.57 5.52 6.95
N ARG A 118 17.24 6.65 7.19
CA ARG A 118 18.42 7.07 6.44
C ARG A 118 19.57 6.07 6.57
N GLU A 119 19.86 5.58 7.78
CA GLU A 119 20.93 4.62 8.03
C GLU A 119 20.63 3.27 7.34
N LYS A 120 19.39 2.79 7.42
CA LYS A 120 18.92 1.57 6.76
C LYS A 120 19.19 1.60 5.25
N TRP A 121 18.95 2.74 4.62
CA TRP A 121 19.10 2.91 3.16
C TRP A 121 20.39 3.63 2.73
N SER A 122 21.32 3.89 3.67
CA SER A 122 22.58 4.61 3.40
C SER A 122 23.49 3.95 2.37
N HIS A 123 23.30 2.65 2.11
CA HIS A 123 24.03 1.89 1.11
C HIS A 123 23.51 2.09 -0.32
N LYS A 124 22.36 2.76 -0.50
CA LYS A 124 21.80 3.11 -1.82
C LYS A 124 22.19 4.53 -2.18
N ALA A 125 22.94 4.70 -3.26
CA ALA A 125 23.49 6.00 -3.68
C ALA A 125 22.48 6.92 -4.38
N VAL A 126 21.30 6.42 -4.76
CA VAL A 126 20.31 7.15 -5.55
C VAL A 126 18.96 7.09 -4.83
N GLY A 127 18.21 8.20 -4.85
CA GLY A 127 16.86 8.31 -4.27
C GLY A 127 16.81 8.64 -2.79
N THR A 128 15.63 9.05 -2.32
CA THR A 128 15.35 9.36 -0.91
C THR A 128 15.04 8.10 -0.10
N PRO A 129 15.45 7.99 1.17
CA PRO A 129 15.16 6.85 2.03
C PRO A 129 13.67 6.51 2.15
N GLU A 130 12.81 7.54 2.11
CA GLU A 130 11.36 7.40 2.15
C GLU A 130 10.82 6.67 0.91
N THR A 131 11.39 6.96 -0.26
CA THR A 131 11.03 6.28 -1.51
C THR A 131 11.41 4.81 -1.46
N TRP A 132 12.58 4.46 -0.91
CA TRP A 132 12.99 3.06 -0.78
C TRP A 132 12.15 2.27 0.22
N GLU A 133 11.69 2.90 1.30
CA GLU A 133 10.78 2.27 2.25
C GLU A 133 9.39 2.02 1.65
N GLN A 134 8.93 2.93 0.77
CA GLN A 134 7.68 2.75 0.03
C GLN A 134 7.81 1.70 -1.09
N ASP A 135 8.92 1.69 -1.82
CA ASP A 135 9.19 0.71 -2.89
C ASP A 135 9.34 -0.72 -2.32
N GLY A 136 9.79 -0.86 -1.07
CA GLY A 136 9.85 -2.13 -0.34
C GLY A 136 8.52 -2.62 0.24
N LYS A 137 7.51 -1.77 0.34
CA LYS A 137 6.15 -2.16 0.77
C LYS A 137 5.40 -2.65 -0.45
N HIS A 138 5.60 -3.93 -0.77
CA HIS A 138 4.80 -4.76 -1.68
C HIS A 138 4.02 -3.95 -2.72
N THR A 139 4.72 -3.35 -3.68
CA THR A 139 4.07 -2.97 -4.92
C THR A 139 3.40 -4.23 -5.46
N ASP A 140 2.11 -4.17 -5.80
CA ASP A 140 1.36 -5.32 -6.32
C ASP A 140 2.24 -6.08 -7.31
N ALA A 141 2.37 -7.39 -7.12
CA ALA A 141 3.36 -8.16 -7.86
C ALA A 141 3.20 -8.04 -9.39
N LEU A 142 1.98 -7.78 -9.85
CA LEU A 142 1.65 -7.48 -11.24
C LEU A 142 2.20 -6.11 -11.68
N ILE A 143 2.09 -5.06 -10.87
CA ILE A 143 2.70 -3.75 -11.16
C ILE A 143 4.23 -3.89 -11.29
N GLN A 144 4.86 -4.70 -10.43
CA GLN A 144 6.29 -4.97 -10.57
C GLN A 144 6.63 -5.73 -11.86
N MET A 145 5.75 -6.63 -12.31
CA MET A 145 5.92 -7.33 -13.59
C MET A 145 5.75 -6.40 -14.80
N GLU A 146 4.89 -5.39 -14.71
CA GLU A 146 4.70 -4.35 -15.73
C GLU A 146 5.92 -3.44 -15.84
N LYS A 147 6.43 -2.95 -14.69
CA LYS A 147 7.69 -2.19 -14.64
C LYS A 147 8.87 -2.95 -15.24
N ASN A 148 8.89 -4.28 -15.07
CA ASN A 148 9.93 -5.15 -15.63
C ASN A 148 9.69 -5.50 -17.11
N GLY A 149 8.62 -5.01 -17.74
CA GLY A 149 8.25 -5.30 -19.13
C GLY A 149 7.82 -6.74 -19.38
N THR A 150 7.44 -7.49 -18.34
CA THR A 150 6.99 -8.89 -18.47
C THR A 150 5.51 -8.99 -18.84
N ILE A 151 4.71 -8.02 -18.42
CA ILE A 151 3.30 -7.86 -18.79
C ILE A 151 3.06 -6.43 -19.26
N THR A 152 2.02 -6.22 -20.07
CA THR A 152 1.65 -4.90 -20.59
C THR A 152 0.75 -4.16 -19.59
N LYS A 153 0.63 -2.84 -19.78
CA LYS A 153 -0.29 -2.00 -19.00
C LYS A 153 -1.75 -2.48 -19.12
N GLU A 154 -2.16 -2.88 -20.32
CA GLU A 154 -3.51 -3.43 -20.57
C GLU A 154 -3.73 -4.73 -19.78
N GLN A 155 -2.74 -5.63 -19.73
CA GLN A 155 -2.83 -6.86 -18.94
C GLN A 155 -2.97 -6.60 -17.44
N VAL A 156 -2.33 -5.55 -16.90
CA VAL A 156 -2.54 -5.12 -15.51
C VAL A 156 -3.97 -4.62 -15.30
N GLU A 157 -4.52 -3.87 -16.24
CA GLU A 157 -5.91 -3.40 -16.20
C GLU A 157 -6.90 -4.58 -16.23
N HIS A 158 -6.67 -5.57 -17.11
CA HIS A 158 -7.47 -6.79 -17.16
C HIS A 158 -7.44 -7.54 -15.81
N ALA A 159 -6.26 -7.66 -15.20
CA ALA A 159 -6.12 -8.30 -13.89
C ALA A 159 -6.92 -7.56 -12.80
N ALA A 160 -6.88 -6.22 -12.79
CA ALA A 160 -7.64 -5.41 -11.86
C ALA A 160 -9.17 -5.58 -12.05
N GLN A 161 -9.64 -5.65 -13.30
CA GLN A 161 -11.06 -5.91 -13.60
C GLN A 161 -11.49 -7.30 -13.14
N ILE A 162 -10.70 -8.33 -13.44
CA ILE A 162 -10.96 -9.71 -12.98
C ILE A 162 -11.02 -9.76 -11.45
N ALA A 163 -10.07 -9.15 -10.76
CA ALA A 163 -10.03 -9.11 -9.30
C ALA A 163 -11.24 -8.36 -8.70
N ASN A 164 -11.69 -7.28 -9.35
CA ASN A 164 -12.90 -6.56 -8.93
C ASN A 164 -14.17 -7.41 -9.09
N VAL A 165 -14.32 -8.10 -10.22
CA VAL A 165 -15.45 -9.00 -10.45
C VAL A 165 -15.45 -10.17 -9.48
N HIS A 166 -14.28 -10.77 -9.23
CA HIS A 166 -14.10 -11.83 -8.24
C HIS A 166 -14.58 -11.40 -6.85
N ARG A 167 -14.07 -10.27 -6.34
CA ARG A 167 -14.46 -9.72 -5.04
C ARG A 167 -15.94 -9.39 -4.97
N SER A 168 -16.51 -8.86 -6.06
CA SER A 168 -17.95 -8.60 -6.17
C SER A 168 -18.77 -9.88 -5.99
N ILE A 169 -18.40 -10.97 -6.67
CA ILE A 169 -19.07 -12.27 -6.56
C ILE A 169 -18.95 -12.83 -5.13
N GLU A 170 -17.75 -12.79 -4.54
CA GLU A 170 -17.54 -13.26 -3.17
C GLU A 170 -18.38 -12.47 -2.15
N SER A 171 -18.45 -11.15 -2.31
CA SER A 171 -19.25 -10.29 -1.43
C SER A 171 -20.75 -10.57 -1.53
N ASP A 172 -21.28 -10.84 -2.72
CA ASP A 172 -22.70 -11.18 -2.90
C ASP A 172 -23.05 -12.53 -2.27
N VAL A 173 -22.15 -13.51 -2.38
CA VAL A 173 -22.32 -14.83 -1.75
C VAL A 173 -22.33 -14.67 -0.23
N ALA A 174 -21.44 -13.85 0.34
CA ALA A 174 -21.41 -13.57 1.77
C ALA A 174 -22.71 -12.89 2.26
N VAL A 175 -23.27 -11.96 1.49
CA VAL A 175 -24.55 -11.28 1.83
C VAL A 175 -25.74 -12.25 1.78
N LYS A 176 -25.80 -13.14 0.79
CA LYS A 176 -26.88 -14.15 0.69
C LYS A 176 -26.89 -15.16 1.84
N VAL A 177 -25.73 -15.45 2.42
CA VAL A 177 -25.61 -16.31 3.61
C VAL A 177 -25.95 -15.53 4.90
N ALA A 178 -25.81 -14.21 4.90
CA ALA A 178 -26.01 -13.36 6.07
C ALA A 178 -27.38 -12.65 6.16
N SER A 179 -28.20 -12.62 5.10
CA SER A 179 -29.47 -11.89 5.10
C SER A 179 -30.61 -12.65 4.41
N LEU A 180 -31.49 -13.24 5.22
CA LEU A 180 -32.84 -13.69 4.83
C LEU A 180 -33.93 -12.69 5.26
N GLU A 181 -33.56 -11.54 5.84
CA GLU A 181 -34.51 -10.53 6.33
C GLU A 181 -34.04 -9.11 5.97
N ALA A 182 -34.27 -8.65 4.73
CA ALA A 182 -34.22 -7.22 4.44
C ALA A 182 -35.02 -6.82 3.19
N ARG A 183 -36.17 -6.21 3.48
CA ARG A 183 -37.00 -5.26 2.71
C ARG A 183 -36.48 -4.84 1.32
N VAL A 184 -37.27 -5.19 0.30
CA VAL A 184 -37.21 -4.63 -1.05
C VAL A 184 -37.96 -3.29 -1.04
N ASP A 185 -37.22 -2.18 -1.06
CA ASP A 185 -37.77 -0.86 -1.36
C ASP A 185 -37.41 -0.50 -2.81
N SER A 186 -38.39 -0.63 -3.70
CA SER A 186 -38.23 -0.41 -5.13
C SER A 186 -38.40 1.07 -5.47
N SER A 187 -37.31 1.84 -5.43
CA SER A 187 -37.29 3.20 -5.99
C SER A 187 -36.73 3.23 -7.42
N ARG A 188 -37.45 3.90 -8.32
CA ARG A 188 -37.12 4.11 -9.74
C ARG A 188 -35.80 4.86 -9.90
N ARG A 189 -34.77 4.25 -10.50
CA ARG A 189 -33.58 4.94 -11.06
C ARG A 189 -32.98 4.15 -12.24
N GLY A 190 -33.02 4.72 -13.44
CA GLY A 190 -32.45 4.11 -14.66
C GLY A 190 -30.96 3.79 -14.56
N GLY A 191 -30.17 4.65 -13.89
CA GLY A 191 -28.73 4.40 -13.67
C GLY A 191 -28.42 3.15 -12.84
N ALA A 192 -29.27 2.83 -11.85
CA ALA A 192 -29.12 1.61 -11.05
C ALA A 192 -29.49 0.33 -11.83
N VAL A 193 -30.23 0.44 -12.93
CA VAL A 193 -30.53 -0.70 -13.81
C VAL A 193 -29.36 -0.93 -14.75
N ALA A 194 -28.85 0.11 -15.40
CA ALA A 194 -27.64 0.09 -16.23
C ALA A 194 -26.43 -0.53 -15.50
N GLU A 195 -26.16 -0.07 -14.27
CA GLU A 195 -25.08 -0.59 -13.43
C GLU A 195 -25.29 -2.08 -13.07
N ARG A 196 -26.53 -2.50 -12.81
CA ARG A 196 -26.87 -3.91 -12.58
C ARG A 196 -26.65 -4.77 -13.81
N ILE A 197 -27.03 -4.30 -15.00
CA ILE A 197 -26.83 -5.03 -16.26
C ILE A 197 -25.35 -5.19 -16.56
N HIS A 198 -24.59 -4.08 -16.46
CA HIS A 198 -23.14 -4.11 -16.62
C HIS A 198 -22.51 -5.14 -15.69
N ARG A 199 -22.90 -5.14 -14.40
CA ARG A 199 -22.43 -6.11 -13.41
C ARG A 199 -22.74 -7.55 -13.81
N VAL A 200 -23.96 -7.85 -14.26
CA VAL A 200 -24.36 -9.19 -14.74
C VAL A 200 -23.52 -9.63 -15.93
N ARG A 201 -23.30 -8.75 -16.92
CA ARG A 201 -22.45 -9.04 -18.08
C ARG A 201 -21.01 -9.32 -17.66
N MET A 202 -20.46 -8.54 -16.73
CA MET A 202 -19.11 -8.75 -16.20
C MET A 202 -18.99 -10.06 -15.40
N HIS A 203 -20.00 -10.44 -14.62
CA HIS A 203 -20.06 -11.74 -13.93
C HIS A 203 -20.12 -12.91 -14.93
N HIS A 204 -20.86 -12.76 -16.02
CA HIS A 204 -20.91 -13.75 -17.09
C HIS A 204 -19.56 -13.87 -17.82
N ALA A 205 -18.93 -12.74 -18.16
CA ALA A 205 -17.57 -12.70 -18.72
C ALA A 205 -16.55 -13.42 -17.83
N TYR A 206 -16.62 -13.18 -16.51
CA TYR A 206 -15.80 -13.89 -15.53
C TYR A 206 -16.06 -15.39 -15.49
N THR A 207 -17.31 -15.82 -15.62
CA THR A 207 -17.67 -17.24 -15.66
C THR A 207 -17.09 -17.93 -16.90
N ILE A 208 -17.25 -17.31 -18.08
CA ILE A 208 -16.64 -17.79 -19.33
C ILE A 208 -15.12 -17.86 -19.16
N TRP A 209 -14.50 -16.76 -18.75
CA TRP A 209 -13.06 -16.67 -18.54
C TRP A 209 -12.54 -17.77 -17.62
N ARG A 210 -13.17 -17.96 -16.45
CA ARG A 210 -12.80 -18.99 -15.46
C ARG A 210 -12.92 -20.41 -16.03
N GLN A 211 -13.89 -20.65 -16.91
CA GLN A 211 -14.05 -21.95 -17.57
C GLN A 211 -12.93 -22.23 -18.59
N THR A 212 -12.39 -21.19 -19.25
CA THR A 212 -11.28 -21.33 -20.20
C THR A 212 -9.90 -21.55 -19.55
N LEU A 213 -9.79 -21.38 -18.23
CA LEU A 213 -8.52 -21.55 -17.53
C LEU A 213 -8.11 -23.03 -17.44
N PRO A 214 -6.82 -23.35 -17.60
CA PRO A 214 -6.33 -24.70 -17.38
C PRO A 214 -6.43 -25.10 -15.91
N LEU A 215 -6.59 -26.40 -15.65
CA LEU A 215 -6.57 -26.94 -14.30
C LEU A 215 -5.12 -26.98 -13.75
N PRO A 216 -4.89 -26.61 -12.47
CA PRO A 216 -5.85 -26.07 -11.50
C PRO A 216 -6.15 -24.58 -11.77
N ARG A 217 -7.43 -24.18 -11.72
CA ARG A 217 -7.86 -22.80 -12.01
C ARG A 217 -7.41 -21.82 -10.95
N GLU A 218 -7.30 -22.34 -9.72
CA GLU A 218 -6.92 -21.64 -8.50
C GLU A 218 -5.50 -21.07 -8.59
N LEU A 219 -4.60 -21.72 -9.34
CA LEU A 219 -3.25 -21.20 -9.59
C LEU A 219 -3.27 -19.80 -10.19
N THR A 220 -4.08 -19.59 -11.24
CA THR A 220 -4.13 -18.30 -11.93
C THR A 220 -4.89 -17.27 -11.12
N LEU A 221 -5.94 -17.68 -10.40
CA LEU A 221 -6.69 -16.80 -9.49
C LEU A 221 -5.80 -16.29 -8.36
N ASP A 222 -5.02 -17.17 -7.71
CA ASP A 222 -4.10 -16.77 -6.64
C ASP A 222 -3.00 -15.83 -7.15
N MET A 223 -2.60 -15.92 -8.43
CA MET A 223 -1.63 -14.98 -9.02
C MET A 223 -2.23 -13.59 -9.33
N ILE A 224 -3.56 -13.50 -9.50
CA ILE A 224 -4.26 -12.25 -9.86
C ILE A 224 -4.84 -11.57 -8.62
N VAL A 225 -5.48 -12.34 -7.74
CA VAL A 225 -6.20 -11.86 -6.56
C VAL A 225 -5.30 -11.88 -5.32
N GLY A 226 -4.33 -12.79 -5.26
CA GLY A 226 -3.45 -12.93 -4.11
C GLY A 226 -2.49 -11.75 -3.96
N GLU A 227 -2.15 -11.44 -2.71
CA GLU A 227 -1.13 -10.44 -2.37
C GLU A 227 0.30 -10.93 -2.63
N GLU A 228 0.44 -12.21 -3.00
CA GLU A 228 1.72 -12.89 -3.18
C GLU A 228 2.20 -12.84 -4.64
N GLY A 229 3.50 -12.68 -4.84
CA GLY A 229 4.09 -12.72 -6.17
C GLY A 229 3.96 -14.07 -6.88
N TYR A 230 3.86 -14.06 -8.20
CA TYR A 230 3.63 -15.26 -9.02
C TYR A 230 4.64 -16.40 -8.77
N THR A 231 5.87 -16.10 -8.34
CA THR A 231 6.86 -17.12 -7.98
C THR A 231 6.51 -17.89 -6.71
N VAL A 232 5.90 -17.21 -5.74
CA VAL A 232 5.45 -17.82 -4.48
C VAL A 232 4.25 -18.73 -4.77
N VAL A 233 3.29 -18.22 -5.54
CA VAL A 233 2.12 -19.00 -5.98
C VAL A 233 2.55 -20.20 -6.83
N ALA A 234 3.43 -20.02 -7.81
CA ALA A 234 3.95 -21.13 -8.64
C ALA A 234 4.56 -22.24 -7.78
N ARG A 235 5.34 -21.88 -6.75
CA ARG A 235 5.93 -22.84 -5.80
C ARG A 235 4.86 -23.57 -4.99
N ARG A 236 3.83 -22.87 -4.51
CA ARG A 236 2.70 -23.44 -3.76
C ARG A 236 1.99 -24.54 -4.57
N TYR A 237 1.72 -24.28 -5.84
CA TYR A 237 1.07 -25.23 -6.75
C TYR A 237 2.04 -26.21 -7.43
N ARG A 238 3.32 -26.20 -7.06
CA ARG A 238 4.37 -27.07 -7.65
C ARG A 238 4.49 -26.94 -9.17
N VAL A 239 4.30 -25.73 -9.70
CA VAL A 239 4.44 -25.40 -11.12
C VAL A 239 5.73 -24.61 -11.33
N HIS A 240 6.44 -24.91 -12.42
CA HIS A 240 7.64 -24.16 -12.77
C HIS A 240 7.30 -22.69 -13.08
N ASN A 241 8.12 -21.74 -12.58
CA ASN A 241 7.87 -20.30 -12.71
C ASN A 241 7.59 -19.85 -14.16
N ARG A 242 8.35 -20.39 -15.13
CA ARG A 242 8.14 -20.11 -16.57
C ARG A 242 6.75 -20.54 -17.05
N LYS A 243 6.25 -21.68 -16.59
CA LYS A 243 4.93 -22.20 -16.94
C LYS A 243 3.84 -21.35 -16.28
N ALA A 244 3.96 -21.08 -14.97
CA ALA A 244 3.01 -20.22 -14.25
C ALA A 244 2.88 -18.83 -14.90
N ARG A 245 4.01 -18.20 -15.24
CA ARG A 245 4.03 -16.92 -15.97
C ARG A 245 3.32 -17.00 -17.32
N ARG A 246 3.59 -18.03 -18.12
CA ARG A 246 2.92 -18.21 -19.41
C ARG A 246 1.41 -18.37 -19.24
N LEU A 247 0.98 -19.15 -18.25
CA LEU A 247 -0.44 -19.36 -17.94
C LEU A 247 -1.13 -18.05 -17.51
N LEU A 248 -0.46 -17.24 -16.70
CA LEU A 248 -0.95 -15.92 -16.30
C LEU A 248 -1.16 -15.02 -17.52
N ILE A 249 -0.15 -14.89 -18.39
CA ILE A 249 -0.23 -14.05 -19.59
C ILE A 249 -1.39 -14.50 -20.49
N VAL A 250 -1.44 -15.80 -20.82
CA VAL A 250 -2.52 -16.36 -21.66
C VAL A 250 -3.89 -16.13 -21.04
N ALA A 251 -4.01 -16.21 -19.72
CA ALA A 251 -5.27 -15.93 -19.05
C ALA A 251 -5.67 -14.45 -19.15
N LEU A 252 -4.73 -13.53 -18.97
CA LEU A 252 -4.99 -12.09 -19.08
C LEU A 252 -5.32 -11.66 -20.52
N ASP A 253 -4.68 -12.28 -21.52
CA ASP A 253 -4.92 -12.01 -22.94
C ASP A 253 -6.30 -12.51 -23.41
N ARG A 254 -6.87 -13.51 -22.72
CA ARG A 254 -8.21 -14.05 -23.02
C ARG A 254 -9.34 -13.19 -22.47
N TRP A 255 -9.05 -12.29 -21.53
CA TRP A 255 -10.09 -11.50 -20.86
C TRP A 255 -10.93 -10.64 -21.82
N PRO A 256 -10.35 -9.86 -22.75
CA PRO A 256 -11.11 -9.06 -23.71
C PRO A 256 -12.10 -9.87 -24.55
N LEU A 257 -11.69 -11.06 -25.00
CA LEU A 257 -12.55 -11.96 -25.77
C LEU A 257 -13.77 -12.42 -24.95
N CYS A 258 -13.56 -12.72 -23.66
CA CYS A 258 -14.64 -13.14 -22.77
C CYS A 258 -15.62 -11.99 -22.49
N VAL A 259 -15.11 -10.77 -22.35
CA VAL A 259 -15.93 -9.57 -22.18
C VAL A 259 -16.76 -9.30 -23.43
N ALA A 260 -16.14 -9.27 -24.62
CA ALA A 260 -16.85 -9.06 -25.88
C ALA A 260 -17.94 -10.12 -26.09
N SER A 261 -17.62 -11.39 -25.83
CA SER A 261 -18.60 -12.49 -25.94
C SER A 261 -19.77 -12.33 -24.96
N ALA A 262 -19.51 -11.95 -23.70
CA ALA A 262 -20.57 -11.75 -22.71
C ALA A 262 -21.50 -10.56 -23.06
N PHE A 263 -20.92 -9.47 -23.58
CA PHE A 263 -21.68 -8.30 -24.04
C PHE A 263 -22.41 -8.54 -25.37
N SER A 264 -22.03 -9.58 -26.12
CA SER A 264 -22.73 -10.03 -27.32
C SER A 264 -23.89 -10.97 -26.98
N ALA A 265 -23.71 -11.85 -25.98
CA ALA A 265 -24.71 -12.84 -25.59
C ALA A 265 -25.88 -12.27 -24.78
N ILE A 266 -25.65 -11.22 -23.99
CA ILE A 266 -26.67 -10.61 -23.13
C ILE A 266 -27.07 -9.26 -23.71
N ASP A 267 -27.95 -9.28 -24.72
CA ASP A 267 -28.48 -8.07 -25.33
C ASP A 267 -29.43 -7.31 -24.37
N GLN A 268 -29.56 -6.00 -24.56
CA GLN A 268 -30.45 -5.15 -23.77
C GLN A 268 -31.90 -5.67 -23.80
N GLU A 269 -32.36 -6.14 -24.98
CA GLU A 269 -33.68 -6.77 -25.15
C GLU A 269 -33.86 -8.02 -24.27
N THR A 270 -32.80 -8.80 -24.05
CA THR A 270 -32.85 -9.98 -23.19
C THR A 270 -33.02 -9.59 -21.73
N VAL A 271 -32.39 -8.49 -21.30
CA VAL A 271 -32.55 -7.97 -19.94
C VAL A 271 -33.92 -7.33 -19.75
N ASP A 272 -34.41 -6.58 -20.75
CA ASP A 272 -35.74 -5.99 -20.72
C ASP A 272 -36.83 -7.08 -20.66
N ALA A 273 -36.67 -8.17 -21.42
CA ALA A 273 -37.55 -9.35 -21.33
C ALA A 273 -37.52 -10.01 -19.93
N MET A 274 -36.34 -10.12 -19.29
CA MET A 274 -36.22 -10.64 -17.93
C MET A 274 -36.87 -9.72 -16.87
N ASN A 275 -36.79 -8.40 -17.06
CA ASN A 275 -37.43 -7.41 -16.19
C ASN A 275 -38.95 -7.36 -16.35
N GLU A 276 -39.46 -7.63 -17.56
CA GLU A 276 -40.90 -7.70 -17.87
C GLU A 276 -41.56 -9.05 -17.51
N ALA A 277 -40.83 -9.96 -16.85
CA ALA A 277 -41.26 -11.34 -16.53
C ALA A 277 -41.70 -12.15 -17.77
N ARG A 278 -41.20 -11.78 -18.95
CA ARG A 278 -41.37 -12.55 -20.19
C ARG A 278 -40.31 -13.66 -20.20
N PRO A 279 -40.63 -14.92 -20.57
CA PRO A 279 -39.60 -15.94 -20.67
C PRO A 279 -38.55 -15.48 -21.70
N PRO A 280 -37.27 -15.35 -21.31
CA PRO A 280 -36.24 -14.89 -22.23
C PRO A 280 -36.16 -15.85 -23.43
N ARG A 281 -35.81 -15.32 -24.60
CA ARG A 281 -35.49 -16.11 -25.78
C ARG A 281 -34.25 -16.93 -25.45
N VAL A 282 -34.47 -18.15 -24.93
CA VAL A 282 -33.48 -19.17 -24.52
C VAL A 282 -32.09 -18.57 -24.33
N LEU A 283 -31.81 -18.06 -23.12
CA LEU A 283 -30.42 -17.89 -22.72
C LEU A 283 -29.75 -19.25 -22.96
N PRO A 284 -28.55 -19.31 -23.56
CA PRO A 284 -27.75 -20.52 -23.48
C PRO A 284 -27.49 -20.75 -22.00
N THR A 285 -28.31 -21.59 -21.36
CA THR A 285 -28.12 -21.98 -19.98
C THR A 285 -26.83 -22.75 -19.94
N SER A 286 -25.76 -22.07 -19.51
CA SER A 286 -24.63 -22.76 -18.91
C SER A 286 -25.17 -23.42 -17.65
N GLU A 287 -25.48 -24.72 -17.75
CA GLU A 287 -25.63 -25.76 -16.69
C GLU A 287 -26.99 -26.49 -16.66
N PRO A 288 -27.02 -27.83 -16.40
CA PRO A 288 -26.24 -28.51 -15.36
C PRO A 288 -25.32 -29.64 -15.83
N HIS A 289 -24.28 -29.87 -15.02
CA HIS A 289 -23.53 -31.11 -14.90
C HIS A 289 -24.20 -32.33 -15.55
N VAL A 290 -23.83 -32.63 -16.79
CA VAL A 290 -23.97 -34.00 -17.28
C VAL A 290 -23.12 -34.83 -16.33
N ARG A 291 -23.75 -35.73 -15.56
CA ARG A 291 -23.03 -36.78 -14.84
C ARG A 291 -22.20 -37.51 -15.89
N ARG A 292 -20.91 -37.18 -15.98
CA ARG A 292 -19.97 -37.86 -16.86
C ARG A 292 -20.07 -39.35 -16.56
N THR A 293 -20.52 -40.10 -17.55
CA THR A 293 -20.60 -41.56 -17.48
C THR A 293 -19.19 -42.13 -17.41
N ALA A 294 -19.04 -43.40 -16.99
CA ALA A 294 -17.73 -44.06 -17.04
C ALA A 294 -17.13 -44.04 -18.45
N ALA A 295 -17.97 -44.07 -19.49
CA ALA A 295 -17.56 -43.92 -20.88
C ALA A 295 -17.02 -42.51 -21.21
N ASP A 296 -17.56 -41.45 -20.61
CA ASP A 296 -17.02 -40.08 -20.76
C ASP A 296 -15.67 -39.91 -20.07
N TYR A 297 -15.44 -40.64 -18.97
CA TYR A 297 -14.13 -40.69 -18.31
C TYR A 297 -13.11 -41.49 -19.12
N GLU A 298 -13.50 -42.59 -19.75
CA GLU A 298 -12.60 -43.38 -20.62
C GLU A 298 -12.31 -42.67 -21.94
N LEU A 299 -13.29 -41.97 -22.52
CA LEU A 299 -13.09 -41.12 -23.69
C LEU A 299 -12.19 -39.92 -23.35
N ALA A 300 -12.41 -39.28 -22.20
CA ALA A 300 -11.50 -38.25 -21.70
C ALA A 300 -10.09 -38.82 -21.52
N ARG A 301 -9.92 -39.95 -20.84
CA ARG A 301 -8.61 -40.59 -20.61
C ARG A 301 -7.90 -40.99 -21.92
N ALA A 302 -8.65 -41.44 -22.92
CA ALA A 302 -8.14 -41.75 -24.26
C ALA A 302 -7.78 -40.49 -25.07
N MET A 303 -8.50 -39.38 -24.88
CA MET A 303 -8.19 -38.07 -25.48
C MET A 303 -7.01 -37.38 -24.77
N GLU A 304 -6.86 -37.59 -23.46
CA GLU A 304 -5.76 -37.06 -22.64
C GLU A 304 -4.41 -37.74 -22.92
N ALA A 305 -4.40 -38.97 -23.47
CA ALA A 305 -3.20 -39.76 -23.72
C ALA A 305 -2.47 -39.41 -25.04
N GLY A 306 -3.03 -38.54 -25.90
CA GLY A 306 -2.49 -38.30 -27.24
C GLY A 306 -2.41 -36.85 -27.72
N ARG A 307 -2.78 -35.84 -26.92
CA ARG A 307 -2.75 -34.43 -27.35
C ARG A 307 -2.21 -33.49 -26.29
N ASP A 308 -1.40 -32.53 -26.73
CA ASP A 308 -0.99 -31.36 -25.94
C ASP A 308 -2.24 -30.50 -25.69
N LYS A 309 -2.71 -30.47 -24.43
CA LYS A 309 -4.05 -29.98 -24.02
C LYS A 309 -4.14 -28.45 -23.88
N THR A 310 -3.85 -27.69 -24.94
CA THR A 310 -4.12 -26.22 -24.92
C THR A 310 -5.17 -25.77 -25.92
N ASP A 311 -5.61 -26.65 -26.83
CA ASP A 311 -6.36 -26.24 -28.03
C ASP A 311 -7.73 -26.93 -28.15
N GLU A 312 -8.39 -27.28 -27.04
CA GLU A 312 -9.83 -27.52 -27.12
C GLU A 312 -10.54 -26.16 -27.07
N PRO A 313 -11.13 -25.67 -28.18
CA PRO A 313 -11.85 -24.41 -28.15
C PRO A 313 -13.11 -24.64 -27.34
N TYR A 314 -13.13 -24.13 -26.10
CA TYR A 314 -14.40 -23.68 -25.53
C TYR A 314 -14.99 -22.73 -26.57
N LEU A 315 -16.04 -23.17 -27.25
CA LEU A 315 -16.75 -22.38 -28.25
C LEU A 315 -17.27 -21.16 -27.53
N LEU A 316 -16.53 -20.05 -27.60
CA LEU A 316 -16.98 -18.77 -27.13
C LEU A 316 -18.30 -18.47 -27.87
N PRO A 317 -19.35 -18.01 -27.16
CA PRO A 317 -20.54 -17.50 -27.82
C PRO A 317 -20.15 -16.53 -28.94
N PRO A 318 -20.89 -16.53 -30.08
CA PRO A 318 -20.57 -15.68 -31.22
C PRO A 318 -20.41 -14.22 -30.78
N ILE A 319 -19.31 -13.61 -31.20
CA ILE A 319 -18.96 -12.23 -30.88
C ILE A 319 -19.69 -11.33 -31.88
N ASP A 320 -20.35 -10.30 -31.37
CA ASP A 320 -21.00 -9.27 -32.16
C ASP A 320 -19.94 -8.54 -33.03
N PRO A 321 -20.19 -8.36 -34.34
CA PRO A 321 -19.25 -7.72 -35.25
C PRO A 321 -18.81 -6.31 -34.80
N VAL A 322 -19.56 -5.61 -33.94
CA VAL A 322 -19.16 -4.30 -33.40
C VAL A 322 -17.82 -4.37 -32.63
N PHE A 323 -17.52 -5.51 -32.00
CA PHE A 323 -16.26 -5.76 -31.29
C PHE A 323 -15.12 -6.22 -32.20
N LEU A 324 -15.38 -6.45 -33.48
CA LEU A 324 -14.41 -6.93 -34.45
C LEU A 324 -13.98 -5.80 -35.39
N ASP A 325 -12.72 -5.84 -35.83
CA ASP A 325 -12.21 -4.97 -36.88
C ASP A 325 -12.64 -5.48 -38.28
N ASP A 326 -12.26 -4.75 -39.34
CA ASP A 326 -12.57 -5.11 -40.73
C ASP A 326 -11.99 -6.49 -41.15
N ARG A 327 -11.07 -7.05 -40.36
CA ARG A 327 -10.43 -8.35 -40.59
C ARG A 327 -11.10 -9.48 -39.79
N GLY A 328 -12.12 -9.17 -39.00
CA GLY A 328 -12.77 -10.11 -38.10
C GLY A 328 -11.94 -10.45 -36.85
N LEU A 329 -10.91 -9.65 -36.55
CA LEU A 329 -10.12 -9.77 -35.33
C LEU A 329 -10.72 -8.88 -34.25
N LEU A 330 -10.50 -9.25 -32.99
CA LEU A 330 -10.96 -8.44 -31.87
C LEU A 330 -10.26 -7.06 -31.91
N LYS A 331 -11.04 -5.99 -31.77
CA LYS A 331 -10.51 -4.63 -31.65
C LYS A 331 -9.55 -4.48 -30.47
N PRO A 332 -8.65 -3.48 -30.47
CA PRO A 332 -7.88 -3.11 -29.30
C PRO A 332 -8.73 -2.90 -28.05
N TRP A 333 -8.16 -3.13 -26.86
CA TRP A 333 -8.92 -3.04 -25.60
C TRP A 333 -9.58 -1.66 -25.39
N HIS A 334 -8.93 -0.57 -25.80
CA HIS A 334 -9.50 0.77 -25.65
C HIS A 334 -10.84 0.94 -26.39
N ASP A 335 -10.93 0.43 -27.63
CA ASP A 335 -12.17 0.46 -28.43
C ASP A 335 -13.24 -0.44 -27.80
N ILE A 336 -12.86 -1.64 -27.32
CA ILE A 336 -13.79 -2.54 -26.63
C ILE A 336 -14.35 -1.88 -25.38
N ALA A 337 -13.48 -1.23 -24.59
CA ALA A 337 -13.86 -0.57 -23.35
C ALA A 337 -14.82 0.61 -23.62
N GLU A 338 -14.64 1.32 -24.72
CA GLU A 338 -15.56 2.37 -25.17
C GLU A 338 -16.92 1.78 -25.55
N ILE A 339 -16.95 0.74 -26.40
CA ILE A 339 -18.20 0.03 -26.77
C ILE A 339 -18.92 -0.50 -25.52
N VAL A 340 -18.17 -1.08 -24.57
CA VAL A 340 -18.71 -1.57 -23.29
C VAL A 340 -19.31 -0.43 -22.48
N ARG A 341 -18.65 0.73 -22.43
CA ARG A 341 -19.12 1.92 -21.70
C ARG A 341 -20.38 2.48 -22.34
N GLU A 342 -20.40 2.62 -23.65
CA GLU A 342 -21.57 3.06 -24.42
C GLU A 342 -22.77 2.12 -24.21
N ARG A 343 -22.55 0.80 -24.31
CA ARG A 343 -23.60 -0.21 -24.07
C ARG A 343 -24.05 -0.29 -22.61
N ALA A 344 -23.22 0.14 -21.67
CA ALA A 344 -23.55 0.11 -20.25
C ALA A 344 -24.27 1.38 -19.80
N PHE A 345 -23.90 2.56 -20.31
CA PHE A 345 -24.33 3.85 -19.76
C PHE A 345 -25.00 4.79 -20.77
N GLY A 346 -25.02 4.44 -22.06
CA GLY A 346 -25.56 5.27 -23.14
C GLY A 346 -24.58 6.36 -23.60
N ALA A 347 -24.76 6.86 -24.83
CA ALA A 347 -23.87 7.85 -25.44
C ALA A 347 -23.93 9.25 -24.76
N GLU A 348 -25.01 9.56 -24.03
CA GLU A 348 -25.25 10.90 -23.47
C GLU A 348 -24.34 11.28 -22.29
N SER A 349 -23.61 10.34 -21.68
CA SER A 349 -22.79 10.64 -20.49
C SER A 349 -21.39 11.20 -20.78
N THR A 350 -21.01 11.37 -22.05
CA THR A 350 -19.65 11.82 -22.44
C THR A 350 -19.56 13.31 -22.76
N GLY A 351 -20.69 14.03 -22.80
CA GLY A 351 -20.75 15.45 -23.18
C GLY A 351 -20.47 16.47 -22.05
N ASP A 352 -20.54 16.09 -20.78
CA ASP A 352 -20.55 17.06 -19.67
C ASP A 352 -19.18 17.26 -18.97
N ALA A 353 -18.12 16.60 -19.42
CA ALA A 353 -16.80 16.68 -18.77
C ALA A 353 -15.88 17.82 -19.30
N GLU A 354 -16.28 18.56 -20.33
CA GLU A 354 -15.50 19.68 -20.90
C GLU A 354 -16.01 21.08 -20.47
N SER A 355 -16.90 21.15 -19.48
CA SER A 355 -17.38 22.42 -18.90
C SER A 355 -17.55 22.32 -17.39
N ALA A 356 -16.44 22.15 -16.67
CA ALA A 356 -16.35 22.44 -15.23
C ALA A 356 -14.93 22.89 -14.84
#